data_AF-A0A0F9TGB3-F1
#
_entry.id   AF-A0A0F9TGB3-F1
#
_cell.length_a   1.000
_cell.length_b   1.000
_cell.length_c   1.000
_cell.angle_alpha   90.00
_cell.angle_beta   90.00
_cell.angle_gamma   90.00
#
_symmetry.space_group_name_H-M   'P 1'
#
loop_
_entity.id
_entity.type
_entity.pdbx_description
1 polymer ?
#
loop_
_entity_poly.entity_id
_entity_poly.type
_entity_poly.pdbx_seq_one_letter_code
_entity_poly.pdbx_strand_id
1 'polypeptide(L)'
;MTENFFNIKFNLLKYSDIKSLIDSNVPESEKLEYKSSFPNKIQLAKILTGFANTYGGYLIIGIGEIYDVKSNRYFLHEKGINKNNYKFKIKEILKNSIKPEIYYIIKEFELPSNPDNILLVIKVDRSEIPIASIDLDERYVAKSYYRLRNFFVHSSDPTYFYHFRTLSEEQKLLSLIKKGEDEVLEFKSTYKWDINKNKMNKELPHEISIALCAFLNSEGGTLLIGITDNGKVYGLEKDIKLFKTLDKLQQDITNTIRRDLGGSGMDFKMSTKKINSKIICIIEIDSSKNSVFYKNREFYIRRGSASHNLNPKETYDYIQKHFFDNF
;
A
#
# COMPACT_ATOMS: atom_id res chain seq x y z
N MET A 1 23.10 10.52 -1.23
CA MET A 1 23.57 10.38 0.17
C MET A 1 22.47 9.75 1.05
N THR A 2 21.93 8.60 0.66
CA THR A 2 20.79 7.93 1.32
C THR A 2 21.20 6.71 2.15
N GLU A 3 22.42 6.20 1.97
CA GLU A 3 22.97 5.08 2.77
C GLU A 3 23.17 5.43 4.25
N ASN A 4 23.09 6.71 4.64
CA ASN A 4 23.39 7.10 6.02
C ASN A 4 22.28 6.69 7.00
N PHE A 5 21.00 6.89 6.66
CA PHE A 5 19.90 6.69 7.61
C PHE A 5 19.85 5.27 8.21
N PHE A 6 19.93 4.25 7.36
CA PHE A 6 19.83 2.86 7.79
C PHE A 6 21.08 2.35 8.55
N ASN A 7 22.20 3.07 8.47
CA ASN A 7 23.44 2.74 9.14
C ASN A 7 23.59 3.43 10.51
N ILE A 8 22.74 4.43 10.80
CA ILE A 8 22.74 5.11 12.10
C ILE A 8 22.18 4.16 13.16
N LYS A 9 22.92 4.00 14.27
CA LYS A 9 22.41 3.30 15.45
C LYS A 9 21.14 4.01 15.93
N PHE A 10 20.05 3.25 16.11
CA PHE A 10 18.72 3.82 16.34
C PHE A 10 18.66 4.80 17.53
N ASN A 11 19.37 4.49 18.62
CA ASN A 11 19.46 5.38 19.78
C ASN A 11 20.08 6.75 19.46
N LEU A 12 20.96 6.82 18.46
CA LEU A 12 21.63 8.05 18.01
C LEU A 12 20.86 8.83 16.94
N LEU A 13 19.73 8.31 16.45
CA LEU A 13 18.96 8.94 15.39
C LEU A 13 18.47 10.34 15.78
N LYS A 14 18.66 11.34 14.93
CA LYS A 14 18.29 12.74 15.16
C LYS A 14 17.18 13.18 14.22
N TYR A 15 16.50 14.26 14.58
CA TYR A 15 15.50 14.89 13.72
C TYR A 15 16.08 15.27 12.33
N SER A 16 17.33 15.73 12.29
CA SER A 16 18.05 16.04 11.03
C SER A 16 18.16 14.85 10.07
N ASP A 17 18.23 13.63 10.60
CA ASP A 17 18.33 12.41 9.79
C ASP A 17 17.00 12.11 9.11
N ILE A 18 15.89 12.34 9.83
CA ILE A 18 14.53 12.27 9.27
C ILE A 18 14.33 13.37 8.23
N LYS A 19 14.76 14.59 8.54
CA LYS A 19 14.68 15.72 7.61
C LYS A 19 15.43 15.44 6.31
N SER A 20 16.60 14.79 6.39
CA SER A 20 17.37 14.39 5.20
C SER A 20 16.62 13.38 4.31
N LEU A 21 15.84 12.45 4.89
CA LEU A 21 14.97 11.54 4.12
C LEU A 21 13.90 12.32 3.35
N ILE A 22 13.28 13.30 3.99
CA ILE A 22 12.23 14.14 3.42
C ILE A 22 12.79 15.01 2.30
N ASP A 23 13.86 15.75 2.58
CA ASP A 23 14.48 16.68 1.63
C ASP A 23 15.07 15.96 0.40
N SER A 24 15.56 14.73 0.59
CA SER A 24 16.03 13.87 -0.51
C SER A 24 14.92 13.08 -1.20
N ASN A 25 13.66 13.25 -0.76
CA ASN A 25 12.48 12.52 -1.23
C ASN A 25 12.71 11.01 -1.31
N VAL A 26 13.30 10.44 -0.26
CA VAL A 26 13.70 9.03 -0.23
C VAL A 26 12.44 8.16 -0.33
N PRO A 27 12.30 7.32 -1.36
CA PRO A 27 11.10 6.51 -1.52
C PRO A 27 11.01 5.44 -0.43
N GLU A 28 9.79 4.99 -0.18
CA GLU A 28 9.57 3.77 0.60
C GLU A 28 10.29 2.58 0.01
N SER A 29 10.53 1.59 0.87
CA SER A 29 11.24 0.37 0.51
C SER A 29 10.79 -0.80 1.38
N GLU A 30 11.42 -1.96 1.16
CA GLU A 30 11.24 -3.14 2.01
C GLU A 30 11.59 -2.90 3.50
N LYS A 31 12.31 -1.81 3.81
CA LYS A 31 12.71 -1.45 5.17
C LYS A 31 12.18 -0.09 5.64
N LEU A 32 11.40 0.62 4.83
CA LEU A 32 10.95 1.98 5.14
C LEU A 32 9.52 2.22 4.65
N GLU A 33 8.66 2.66 5.56
CA GLU A 33 7.27 3.05 5.32
C GLU A 33 7.03 4.44 5.90
N TYR A 34 6.31 5.29 5.18
CA TYR A 34 5.81 6.56 5.69
C TYR A 34 4.30 6.51 5.85
N LYS A 35 3.79 7.14 6.90
CA LYS A 35 2.35 7.38 7.05
C LYS A 35 2.07 8.80 7.50
N SER A 36 1.16 9.47 6.79
CA SER A 36 0.80 10.87 7.07
C SER A 36 0.03 11.07 8.37
N SER A 37 -0.58 10.01 8.90
CA SER A 37 -1.17 9.97 10.23
C SER A 37 -1.00 8.60 10.85
N PHE A 38 -1.38 8.46 12.11
CA PHE A 38 -1.45 7.18 12.78
C PHE A 38 -2.35 6.20 12.00
N PRO A 39 -1.83 5.03 11.56
CA PRO A 39 -2.63 4.03 10.84
C PRO A 39 -3.69 3.41 11.72
N ASN A 40 -4.77 2.89 11.12
CA ASN A 40 -5.75 2.11 11.87
C ASN A 40 -5.15 0.78 12.37
N LYS A 41 -5.87 0.08 13.26
CA LYS A 41 -5.44 -1.19 13.89
C LYS A 41 -4.93 -2.20 12.85
N ILE A 42 -5.71 -2.44 11.80
CA ILE A 42 -5.43 -3.43 10.76
C ILE A 42 -4.19 -3.03 9.97
N GLN A 43 -4.12 -1.77 9.51
CA GLN A 43 -2.98 -1.25 8.76
C GLN A 43 -1.68 -1.31 9.58
N LEU A 44 -1.72 -0.89 10.84
CA LEU A 44 -0.54 -0.92 11.69
C LEU A 44 -0.07 -2.38 11.89
N ALA A 45 -0.98 -3.30 12.20
CA ALA A 45 -0.64 -4.70 12.39
C ALA A 45 -0.02 -5.33 11.13
N LYS A 46 -0.56 -5.02 9.96
CA LYS A 46 0.00 -5.42 8.65
C LYS A 46 1.42 -4.92 8.45
N ILE A 47 1.66 -3.63 8.67
CA ILE A 47 2.98 -3.00 8.48
C ILE A 47 4.02 -3.64 9.39
N LEU A 48 3.72 -3.72 10.69
CA LEU A 48 4.66 -4.23 11.69
C LEU A 48 4.94 -5.73 11.48
N THR A 49 3.92 -6.52 11.18
CA THR A 49 4.07 -7.95 10.85
C THR A 49 4.92 -8.13 9.59
N GLY A 50 4.66 -7.34 8.55
CA GLY A 50 5.40 -7.39 7.28
C GLY A 50 6.88 -7.04 7.43
N PHE A 51 7.21 -6.05 8.28
CA PHE A 51 8.61 -5.76 8.62
C PHE A 51 9.26 -6.91 9.38
N ALA A 52 8.64 -7.38 10.46
CA ALA A 52 9.20 -8.45 11.28
C ALA A 52 9.44 -9.73 10.45
N ASN A 53 8.53 -10.05 9.53
CA ASN A 53 8.63 -11.25 8.72
C ASN A 53 9.65 -11.19 7.58
N THR A 54 10.10 -10.01 7.19
CA THR A 54 11.03 -9.87 6.06
C THR A 54 12.42 -9.46 6.53
N TYR A 55 12.69 -8.16 6.67
CA TYR A 55 14.03 -7.65 6.93
C TYR A 55 14.15 -6.82 8.21
N GLY A 56 13.06 -6.69 8.98
CA GLY A 56 12.87 -5.55 9.88
C GLY A 56 12.61 -4.27 9.09
N GLY A 57 12.48 -3.14 9.77
CA GLY A 57 12.28 -1.87 9.09
C GLY A 57 11.90 -0.72 10.01
N TYR A 58 11.58 0.40 9.37
CA TYR A 58 11.25 1.68 9.97
C TYR A 58 9.89 2.14 9.45
N LEU A 59 8.92 2.28 10.35
CA LEU A 59 7.69 3.01 10.08
C LEU A 59 7.86 4.44 10.63
N ILE A 60 7.75 5.44 9.76
CA ILE A 60 7.81 6.85 10.14
C ILE A 60 6.43 7.48 9.96
N ILE A 61 5.82 7.90 11.06
CA ILE A 61 4.47 8.47 11.11
C ILE A 61 4.56 9.98 11.29
N GLY A 62 3.71 10.71 10.57
CA GLY A 62 3.70 12.18 10.50
C GLY A 62 4.37 12.74 9.25
N ILE A 63 4.70 11.90 8.27
CA ILE A 63 5.23 12.32 6.96
C ILE A 63 4.16 12.08 5.91
N GLY A 64 3.75 13.14 5.22
CA GLY A 64 2.80 13.08 4.11
C GLY A 64 3.46 13.30 2.76
N GLU A 65 2.72 13.08 1.70
CA GLU A 65 3.12 13.38 0.32
C GLU A 65 2.31 14.59 -0.18
N ILE A 66 2.95 15.48 -0.94
CA ILE A 66 2.29 16.56 -1.68
C ILE A 66 2.61 16.36 -3.15
N TYR A 67 1.57 16.35 -3.99
CA TYR A 67 1.73 16.30 -5.42
C TYR A 67 2.11 17.67 -5.99
N ASP A 68 3.27 17.76 -6.64
CA ASP A 68 3.65 18.91 -7.44
C ASP A 68 3.23 18.72 -8.90
N VAL A 69 2.31 19.59 -9.33
CA VAL A 69 1.78 19.61 -10.69
C VAL A 69 2.86 19.91 -11.72
N LYS A 70 3.87 20.74 -11.38
CA LYS A 70 4.89 21.19 -12.33
C LYS A 70 5.88 20.08 -12.68
N SER A 71 6.40 19.40 -11.67
CA SER A 71 7.32 18.27 -11.86
C SER A 71 6.60 16.95 -12.13
N ASN A 72 5.28 16.88 -11.94
CA ASN A 72 4.48 15.66 -12.00
C ASN A 72 5.04 14.58 -11.04
N ARG A 73 5.40 15.00 -9.83
CA ARG A 73 6.01 14.14 -8.80
C ARG A 73 5.41 14.43 -7.42
N TYR A 74 5.45 13.42 -6.57
CA TYR A 74 5.13 13.55 -5.15
C TYR A 74 6.39 13.91 -4.37
N PHE A 75 6.25 14.80 -3.40
CA PHE A 75 7.29 15.18 -2.47
C PHE A 75 6.86 14.91 -1.04
N LEU A 76 7.76 14.31 -0.26
CA LEU A 76 7.57 14.15 1.16
C LEU A 76 7.54 15.51 1.85
N HIS A 77 6.69 15.66 2.86
CA HIS A 77 6.65 16.80 3.75
C HIS A 77 6.27 16.41 5.17
N GLU A 78 6.63 17.28 6.11
CA GLU A 78 6.32 17.10 7.52
C GLU A 78 4.89 17.54 7.80
N LYS A 79 4.08 16.61 8.31
CA LYS A 79 2.71 16.86 8.75
C LYS A 79 2.59 16.81 10.27
N GLY A 80 3.35 15.91 10.89
CA GLY A 80 3.28 15.60 12.31
C GLY A 80 1.99 14.88 12.70
N ILE A 81 2.01 14.26 13.86
CA ILE A 81 0.83 13.72 14.54
C ILE A 81 0.74 14.25 15.95
N ASN A 82 -0.46 14.35 16.49
CA ASN A 82 -0.65 14.74 17.88
C ASN A 82 0.01 13.73 18.83
N LYS A 83 0.65 14.22 19.90
CA LYS A 83 1.41 13.40 20.86
C LYS A 83 0.53 12.52 21.78
N ASN A 84 -0.79 12.70 21.79
CA ASN A 84 -1.67 12.04 22.75
C ASN A 84 -1.98 10.58 22.39
N ASN A 85 -1.95 9.70 23.40
CA ASN A 85 -2.46 8.32 23.41
C ASN A 85 -1.87 7.32 22.39
N TYR A 86 -0.95 7.72 21.50
CA TYR A 86 -0.37 6.81 20.50
C TYR A 86 0.37 5.61 21.13
N LYS A 87 1.08 5.81 22.27
CA LYS A 87 1.81 4.72 22.95
C LYS A 87 0.88 3.61 23.40
N PHE A 88 -0.26 3.98 23.97
CA PHE A 88 -1.28 3.04 24.40
C PHE A 88 -1.88 2.30 23.20
N LYS A 89 -2.26 3.03 22.14
CA LYS A 89 -2.78 2.45 20.89
C LYS A 89 -1.80 1.43 20.29
N ILE A 90 -0.51 1.74 20.18
CA ILE A 90 0.50 0.81 19.67
C ILE A 90 0.58 -0.45 20.56
N LYS A 91 0.67 -0.27 21.88
CA LYS A 91 0.78 -1.39 22.83
C LYS A 91 -0.42 -2.31 22.76
N GLU A 92 -1.63 -1.76 22.64
CA GLU A 92 -2.86 -2.52 22.52
C GLU A 92 -2.91 -3.33 21.21
N ILE A 93 -2.58 -2.68 20.08
CA ILE A 93 -2.55 -3.34 18.76
C ILE A 93 -1.53 -4.49 18.76
N LEU A 94 -0.32 -4.26 19.26
CA LEU A 94 0.72 -5.29 19.36
C LEU A 94 0.29 -6.46 20.25
N LYS A 95 -0.33 -6.18 21.39
CA LYS A 95 -0.78 -7.22 22.32
C LYS A 95 -1.91 -8.05 21.74
N ASN A 96 -2.87 -7.43 21.05
CA ASN A 96 -4.11 -8.10 20.66
C ASN A 96 -4.08 -8.62 19.23
N SER A 97 -3.31 -7.99 18.35
CA SER A 97 -3.40 -8.21 16.90
C SER A 97 -2.11 -8.77 16.30
N ILE A 98 -1.03 -8.95 17.06
CA ILE A 98 0.23 -9.53 16.54
C ILE A 98 0.68 -10.69 17.43
N LYS A 99 0.94 -11.86 16.83
CA LYS A 99 1.43 -13.06 17.51
C LYS A 99 2.47 -13.82 16.67
N PRO A 100 3.56 -14.31 17.26
CA PRO A 100 4.07 -13.99 18.59
C PRO A 100 4.49 -12.50 18.70
N GLU A 101 4.84 -12.06 19.90
CA GLU A 101 5.26 -10.67 20.13
C GLU A 101 6.53 -10.35 19.33
N ILE A 102 6.57 -9.16 18.73
CA ILE A 102 7.71 -8.68 17.95
C ILE A 102 8.59 -7.76 18.80
N TYR A 103 9.88 -7.72 18.47
CA TYR A 103 10.78 -6.72 19.03
C TYR A 103 10.69 -5.41 18.23
N TYR A 104 10.40 -4.33 18.94
CA TYR A 104 10.31 -2.99 18.37
C TYR A 104 10.80 -1.93 19.34
N ILE A 105 11.28 -0.82 18.80
CA ILE A 105 11.72 0.35 19.57
C ILE A 105 11.15 1.62 18.93
N ILE A 106 10.77 2.58 19.76
CA ILE A 106 10.10 3.81 19.35
C ILE A 106 10.99 5.00 19.68
N LYS A 107 11.06 5.98 18.78
CA LYS A 107 11.64 7.30 19.03
C LYS A 107 10.70 8.39 18.53
N GLU A 108 10.49 9.41 19.36
CA GLU A 108 9.70 10.59 19.03
C GLU A 108 10.61 11.79 18.72
N PHE A 109 10.18 12.63 17.78
CA PHE A 109 10.85 13.88 17.44
C PHE A 109 9.81 14.99 17.41
N GLU A 110 9.98 16.03 18.24
CA GLU A 110 9.11 17.20 18.24
C GLU A 110 9.33 18.01 16.96
N LEU A 111 8.24 18.48 16.34
CA LEU A 111 8.36 19.31 15.14
C LEU A 111 8.76 20.74 15.55
N PRO A 112 9.84 21.31 14.99
CA PRO A 112 10.23 22.69 15.28
C PRO A 112 9.14 23.72 14.98
N SER A 113 8.28 23.43 14.00
CA SER A 113 7.18 24.30 13.57
C SER A 113 5.94 24.19 14.44
N ASN A 114 5.75 23.09 15.19
CA ASN A 114 4.61 22.87 16.07
C ASN A 114 4.97 21.85 17.17
N PRO A 115 5.31 22.31 18.39
CA PRO A 115 5.76 21.44 19.48
C PRO A 115 4.71 20.42 19.97
N ASP A 116 3.42 20.67 19.75
CA ASP A 116 2.34 19.73 20.13
C ASP A 116 2.26 18.52 19.19
N ASN A 117 2.93 18.60 18.04
CA ASN A 117 3.03 17.53 17.07
C ASN A 117 4.41 16.88 17.10
N ILE A 118 4.41 15.58 16.85
CA ILE A 118 5.62 14.77 16.75
C ILE A 118 5.71 14.05 15.40
N LEU A 119 6.94 13.73 14.99
CA LEU A 119 7.22 12.61 14.11
C LEU A 119 7.51 11.39 14.97
N LEU A 120 6.88 10.27 14.64
CA LEU A 120 7.07 9.02 15.36
C LEU A 120 7.82 8.01 14.48
N VAL A 121 8.94 7.50 14.97
CA VAL A 121 9.68 6.43 14.31
C VAL A 121 9.54 5.15 15.11
N ILE A 122 9.00 4.11 14.48
CA ILE A 122 8.93 2.75 15.01
C ILE A 122 9.91 1.90 14.22
N LYS A 123 10.99 1.44 14.87
CA LYS A 123 11.89 0.43 14.30
C LYS A 123 11.45 -0.95 14.77
N VAL A 124 11.25 -1.84 13.81
CA VAL A 124 10.90 -3.24 14.03
C VAL A 124 12.11 -4.10 13.66
N ASP A 125 12.48 -5.00 14.56
CA ASP A 125 13.53 -5.97 14.28
C ASP A 125 12.98 -7.13 13.47
N ARG A 126 13.85 -7.73 12.66
CA ARG A 126 13.52 -8.95 11.95
C ARG A 126 13.28 -10.07 12.97
N SER A 127 12.18 -10.80 12.82
CA SER A 127 11.89 -12.00 13.58
C SER A 127 12.56 -13.23 12.96
N GLU A 128 13.03 -14.16 13.79
CA GLU A 128 13.53 -15.47 13.32
C GLU A 128 12.40 -16.51 13.17
N ILE A 129 11.20 -16.20 13.67
CA ILE A 129 10.00 -17.03 13.58
C ILE A 129 8.87 -16.29 12.86
N PRO A 130 7.91 -17.01 12.24
CA PRO A 130 6.76 -16.37 11.59
C PRO A 130 5.92 -15.56 12.57
N ILE A 131 5.56 -14.34 12.15
CA ILE A 131 4.64 -13.44 12.84
C ILE A 131 3.33 -13.40 12.07
N ALA A 132 2.23 -13.56 12.77
CA ALA A 132 0.88 -13.39 12.25
C ALA A 132 0.25 -12.12 12.82
N SER A 133 -0.48 -11.43 11.96
CA SER A 133 -1.49 -10.47 12.37
C SER A 133 -2.81 -11.23 12.58
N ILE A 134 -3.49 -10.96 13.67
CA ILE A 134 -4.77 -11.57 14.04
C ILE A 134 -5.83 -10.46 14.00
N ASP A 135 -6.83 -10.65 13.14
CA ASP A 135 -8.05 -9.86 13.23
C ASP A 135 -9.04 -10.54 14.18
N LEU A 136 -9.38 -9.86 15.27
CA LEU A 136 -10.32 -10.34 16.28
C LEU A 136 -11.77 -10.03 15.91
N ASP A 137 -11.99 -9.08 15.00
CA ASP A 137 -13.32 -8.61 14.60
C ASP A 137 -13.88 -9.50 13.47
N GLU A 138 -13.01 -10.18 12.71
CA GLU A 138 -13.36 -11.17 11.69
C GLU A 138 -12.79 -12.57 12.00
N ARG A 139 -13.61 -13.41 12.66
CA ARG A 139 -13.46 -14.88 12.75
C ARG A 139 -12.04 -15.43 13.08
N TYR A 140 -11.21 -14.71 13.82
CA TYR A 140 -9.86 -15.15 14.22
C TYR A 140 -8.98 -15.60 13.03
N VAL A 141 -8.96 -14.84 11.93
CA VAL A 141 -8.09 -15.19 10.80
C VAL A 141 -6.67 -14.68 11.08
N ALA A 142 -5.75 -15.61 11.36
CA ALA A 142 -4.31 -15.31 11.43
C ALA A 142 -3.74 -15.19 10.00
N LYS A 143 -3.26 -14.00 9.65
CA LYS A 143 -2.59 -13.71 8.37
C LYS A 143 -1.13 -13.34 8.64
N SER A 144 -0.19 -14.12 8.12
CA SER A 144 1.24 -13.75 8.13
C SER A 144 1.51 -12.81 6.97
N TYR A 145 1.83 -11.55 7.25
CA TYR A 145 2.13 -10.55 6.22
C TYR A 145 3.62 -10.53 5.88
N TYR A 146 3.96 -10.34 4.61
CA TYR A 146 5.32 -10.28 4.10
C TYR A 146 5.45 -9.08 3.17
N ARG A 147 6.48 -8.27 3.41
CA ARG A 147 6.76 -7.10 2.60
C ARG A 147 7.45 -7.46 1.28
N LEU A 148 6.90 -6.99 0.17
CA LEU A 148 7.54 -7.02 -1.15
C LEU A 148 7.55 -5.60 -1.68
N ARG A 149 8.70 -4.91 -1.58
CA ARG A 149 8.82 -3.46 -1.78
C ARG A 149 7.85 -2.66 -0.89
N ASN A 150 6.81 -2.07 -1.47
CA ASN A 150 5.88 -1.17 -0.79
C ASN A 150 4.51 -1.81 -0.53
N PHE A 151 4.31 -3.09 -0.90
CA PHE A 151 3.06 -3.80 -0.63
C PHE A 151 3.28 -5.06 0.21
N PHE A 152 2.18 -5.60 0.72
CA PHE A 152 2.15 -6.75 1.60
C PHE A 152 1.50 -7.95 0.93
N VAL A 153 2.16 -9.09 1.04
CA VAL A 153 1.61 -10.42 0.75
C VAL A 153 1.12 -11.02 2.04
N HIS A 154 0.03 -11.80 2.05
CA HIS A 154 -0.28 -12.62 3.22
C HIS A 154 -0.31 -14.12 2.93
N SER A 155 -0.11 -14.92 3.98
CA SER A 155 -0.29 -16.37 3.98
C SER A 155 -0.97 -16.79 5.27
N SER A 156 -1.95 -17.68 5.18
CA SER A 156 -2.49 -18.39 6.34
C SER A 156 -1.60 -19.56 6.76
N ASP A 157 -0.69 -20.01 5.89
CA ASP A 157 0.35 -20.98 6.20
C ASP A 157 1.62 -20.26 6.71
N PRO A 158 2.01 -20.45 7.98
CA PRO A 158 3.22 -19.86 8.56
C PRO A 158 4.52 -20.41 7.97
N THR A 159 4.53 -21.63 7.42
CA THR A 159 5.75 -22.25 6.86
C THR A 159 6.22 -21.56 5.58
N TYR A 160 5.28 -20.89 4.89
CA TYR A 160 5.56 -20.02 3.75
C TYR A 160 6.63 -18.96 4.06
N PHE A 161 6.75 -18.55 5.31
CA PHE A 161 7.76 -17.61 5.79
C PHE A 161 9.20 -18.00 5.41
N TYR A 162 9.56 -19.27 5.63
CA TYR A 162 10.92 -19.74 5.37
C TYR A 162 11.20 -19.78 3.88
N HIS A 163 10.22 -20.25 3.09
CA HIS A 163 10.33 -20.28 1.64
C HIS A 163 10.41 -18.87 1.05
N PHE A 164 9.47 -17.97 1.41
CA PHE A 164 9.36 -16.62 0.87
C PHE A 164 10.65 -15.80 1.02
N ARG A 165 11.36 -15.98 2.14
CA ARG A 165 12.63 -15.29 2.41
C ARG A 165 13.76 -15.66 1.45
N THR A 166 13.74 -16.88 0.92
CA THR A 166 14.75 -17.38 -0.02
C THR A 166 14.48 -16.98 -1.47
N LEU A 167 13.27 -16.49 -1.76
CA LEU A 167 12.85 -16.14 -3.10
C LEU A 167 13.48 -14.82 -3.56
N SER A 168 13.87 -14.77 -4.84
CA SER A 168 14.15 -13.51 -5.52
C SER A 168 12.89 -12.65 -5.61
N GLU A 169 13.03 -11.34 -5.86
CA GLU A 169 11.85 -10.46 -6.05
C GLU A 169 10.88 -10.98 -7.12
N GLU A 170 11.41 -11.49 -8.23
CA GLU A 170 10.59 -12.05 -9.31
C GLU A 170 9.84 -13.30 -8.84
N GLN A 171 10.51 -14.19 -8.10
CA GLN A 171 9.87 -15.37 -7.54
C GLN A 171 8.81 -15.01 -6.49
N LYS A 172 9.04 -14.00 -5.65
CA LYS A 172 8.04 -13.49 -4.71
C LYS A 172 6.82 -12.95 -5.44
N LEU A 173 7.00 -12.20 -6.53
CA LEU A 173 5.90 -11.70 -7.34
C LEU A 173 5.14 -12.82 -8.08
N LEU A 174 5.85 -13.83 -8.58
CA LEU A 174 5.22 -15.02 -9.18
C LEU A 174 4.45 -15.84 -8.15
N SER A 175 4.96 -15.95 -6.93
CA SER A 175 4.28 -16.66 -5.83
C SER A 175 2.96 -15.99 -5.44
N LEU A 176 2.88 -14.67 -5.56
CA LEU A 176 1.64 -13.91 -5.38
C LEU A 176 0.63 -14.15 -6.49
N ILE A 177 1.09 -14.05 -7.73
CA ILE A 177 0.23 -14.32 -8.90
C ILE A 177 -0.37 -15.73 -8.79
N LYS A 178 0.41 -16.70 -8.28
CA LYS A 178 -0.04 -18.07 -8.04
C LYS A 178 -1.08 -18.19 -6.90
N LYS A 179 -1.07 -17.31 -5.90
CA LYS A 179 -2.08 -17.30 -4.83
C LYS A 179 -3.46 -16.88 -5.34
N GLY A 180 -3.51 -16.12 -6.42
CA GLY A 180 -4.74 -15.60 -6.99
C GLY A 180 -5.15 -14.25 -6.40
N GLU A 181 -6.27 -13.73 -6.89
CA GLU A 181 -6.87 -12.50 -6.40
C GLU A 181 -7.47 -12.69 -5.00
N ASP A 182 -7.45 -11.63 -4.20
CA ASP A 182 -8.02 -11.59 -2.86
C ASP A 182 -8.53 -10.19 -2.52
N GLU A 183 -8.88 -9.93 -1.26
CA GLU A 183 -9.42 -8.63 -0.80
C GLU A 183 -8.52 -7.44 -1.13
N VAL A 184 -7.20 -7.64 -1.24
CA VAL A 184 -6.17 -6.60 -1.40
C VAL A 184 -5.33 -6.79 -2.67
N LEU A 185 -5.59 -7.80 -3.50
CA LEU A 185 -4.89 -8.09 -4.74
C LEU A 185 -5.86 -8.34 -5.89
N GLU A 186 -5.75 -7.56 -6.96
CA GLU A 186 -6.57 -7.66 -8.18
C GLU A 186 -5.67 -7.79 -9.40
N PHE A 187 -6.07 -8.61 -10.37
CA PHE A 187 -5.41 -8.80 -11.64
C PHE A 187 -6.22 -8.18 -12.78
N LYS A 188 -5.52 -7.56 -13.72
CA LYS A 188 -6.07 -7.15 -15.01
C LYS A 188 -5.15 -7.58 -16.12
N SER A 189 -5.71 -8.23 -17.13
CA SER A 189 -4.93 -8.81 -18.22
C SER A 189 -4.16 -7.73 -19.01
N THR A 190 -4.77 -6.56 -19.19
CA THR A 190 -4.34 -5.45 -20.03
C THR A 190 -4.95 -4.13 -19.53
N TYR A 191 -4.57 -3.00 -20.13
CA TYR A 191 -5.14 -1.69 -19.82
C TYR A 191 -6.27 -1.26 -20.78
N LYS A 192 -5.98 -1.14 -22.08
CA LYS A 192 -6.94 -0.78 -23.14
C LYS A 192 -7.01 -1.83 -24.25
N TRP A 193 -6.18 -2.87 -24.22
CA TRP A 193 -6.18 -3.92 -25.23
C TRP A 193 -7.14 -5.05 -24.87
N ASP A 194 -8.23 -5.20 -25.61
CA ASP A 194 -9.12 -6.36 -25.45
C ASP A 194 -8.50 -7.58 -26.12
N ILE A 195 -8.14 -8.58 -25.31
CA ILE A 195 -7.46 -9.80 -25.77
C ILE A 195 -8.38 -10.61 -26.70
N ASN A 196 -9.67 -10.69 -26.38
CA ASN A 196 -10.63 -11.52 -27.12
C ASN A 196 -11.00 -10.88 -28.46
N LYS A 197 -11.20 -9.55 -28.47
CA LYS A 197 -11.55 -8.79 -29.69
C LYS A 197 -10.33 -8.34 -30.49
N ASN A 198 -9.12 -8.54 -29.95
CA ASN A 198 -7.84 -8.16 -30.56
C ASN A 198 -7.83 -6.70 -31.04
N LYS A 199 -8.41 -5.79 -30.24
CA LYS A 199 -8.54 -4.36 -30.55
C LYS A 199 -8.55 -3.50 -29.29
N MET A 200 -8.38 -2.19 -29.47
CA MET A 200 -8.54 -1.23 -28.38
C MET A 200 -9.99 -1.23 -27.88
N ASN A 201 -10.17 -1.30 -26.56
CA ASN A 201 -11.43 -1.18 -25.85
C ASN A 201 -11.32 -0.06 -24.81
N LYS A 202 -12.18 0.95 -24.97
CA LYS A 202 -12.19 2.15 -24.12
C LYS A 202 -12.86 1.93 -22.76
N GLU A 203 -13.56 0.82 -22.58
CA GLU A 203 -14.27 0.48 -21.35
C GLU A 203 -13.36 -0.20 -20.32
N LEU A 204 -12.33 -0.94 -20.76
CA LEU A 204 -11.41 -1.66 -19.85
C LEU A 204 -10.76 -0.77 -18.76
N PRO A 205 -10.34 0.49 -19.06
CA PRO A 205 -9.84 1.38 -18.03
C PRO A 205 -10.82 1.64 -16.87
N HIS A 206 -12.13 1.52 -17.09
CA HIS A 206 -13.12 1.72 -16.04
C HIS A 206 -13.06 0.64 -14.97
N GLU A 207 -12.78 -0.61 -15.34
CA GLU A 207 -12.62 -1.69 -14.36
C GLU A 207 -11.43 -1.44 -13.42
N ILE A 208 -10.35 -0.84 -13.95
CA ILE A 208 -9.18 -0.46 -13.16
C ILE A 208 -9.54 0.63 -12.16
N SER A 209 -10.25 1.67 -12.59
CA SER A 209 -10.69 2.73 -11.70
C SER A 209 -11.68 2.22 -10.64
N ILE A 210 -12.58 1.31 -10.98
CA ILE A 210 -13.52 0.69 -10.03
C ILE A 210 -12.76 -0.12 -8.97
N ALA A 211 -11.80 -0.96 -9.38
CA ALA A 211 -10.99 -1.74 -8.44
C ALA A 211 -10.21 -0.84 -7.48
N LEU A 212 -9.58 0.22 -7.99
CA LEU A 212 -8.86 1.19 -7.16
C LEU A 212 -9.81 1.97 -6.22
N CYS A 213 -11.02 2.33 -6.68
CA CYS A 213 -12.04 2.94 -5.84
C CYS A 213 -12.44 2.03 -4.67
N ALA A 214 -12.63 0.74 -4.96
CA ALA A 214 -12.95 -0.26 -3.95
C ALA A 214 -11.82 -0.41 -2.92
N PHE A 215 -10.56 -0.46 -3.36
CA PHE A 215 -9.41 -0.51 -2.46
C PHE A 215 -9.33 0.72 -1.55
N LEU A 216 -9.50 1.93 -2.10
CA LEU A 216 -9.46 3.17 -1.33
C LEU A 216 -10.52 3.23 -0.23
N ASN A 217 -11.71 2.69 -0.49
CA ASN A 217 -12.80 2.69 0.49
C ASN A 217 -12.73 1.51 1.45
N SER A 218 -11.77 0.59 1.28
CA SER A 218 -11.59 -0.61 2.09
C SER A 218 -10.20 -0.60 2.73
N GLU A 219 -9.37 -1.63 2.53
CA GLU A 219 -8.10 -1.76 3.26
C GLU A 219 -6.87 -1.22 2.50
N GLY A 220 -7.09 -0.58 1.35
CA GLY A 220 -6.06 -0.43 0.32
C GLY A 220 -5.86 -1.72 -0.48
N GLY A 221 -4.87 -1.73 -1.38
CA GLY A 221 -4.58 -2.91 -2.19
C GLY A 221 -3.54 -2.68 -3.27
N THR A 222 -3.31 -3.76 -4.04
CA THR A 222 -2.40 -3.82 -5.18
C THR A 222 -3.15 -4.32 -6.40
N LEU A 223 -3.01 -3.61 -7.51
CA LEU A 223 -3.53 -3.99 -8.81
C LEU A 223 -2.36 -4.36 -9.73
N LEU A 224 -2.36 -5.58 -10.27
CA LEU A 224 -1.39 -6.03 -11.26
C LEU A 224 -2.00 -6.02 -12.65
N ILE A 225 -1.48 -5.15 -13.53
CA ILE A 225 -1.90 -5.07 -14.94
C ILE A 225 -0.87 -5.79 -15.83
N GLY A 226 -1.34 -6.64 -16.72
CA GLY A 226 -0.52 -7.58 -17.50
C GLY A 226 -0.60 -9.02 -17.02
N ILE A 227 -1.49 -9.32 -16.06
CA ILE A 227 -1.72 -10.65 -15.49
C ILE A 227 -3.16 -11.06 -15.79
N THR A 228 -3.36 -12.22 -16.39
CA THR A 228 -4.71 -12.75 -16.65
C THR A 228 -5.38 -13.27 -15.40
N ASP A 229 -6.70 -13.39 -15.43
CA ASP A 229 -7.53 -13.85 -14.31
C ASP A 229 -7.13 -15.26 -13.81
N ASN A 230 -6.50 -16.08 -14.66
CA ASN A 230 -5.94 -17.39 -14.28
C ASN A 230 -4.47 -17.34 -13.83
N GLY A 231 -3.93 -16.16 -13.53
CA GLY A 231 -2.58 -15.98 -13.01
C GLY A 231 -1.46 -16.16 -14.03
N LYS A 232 -1.73 -16.00 -15.34
CA LYS A 232 -0.69 -16.06 -16.38
C LYS A 232 -0.15 -14.67 -16.70
N VAL A 233 1.17 -14.55 -16.84
CA VAL A 233 1.81 -13.31 -17.31
C VAL A 233 1.50 -13.11 -18.79
N TYR A 234 0.57 -12.19 -19.11
CA TYR A 234 0.22 -11.80 -20.47
C TYR A 234 1.15 -10.71 -20.99
N GLY A 235 1.36 -9.66 -20.19
CA GLY A 235 2.21 -8.51 -20.49
C GLY A 235 1.48 -7.34 -21.15
N LEU A 236 2.08 -6.15 -21.06
CA LEU A 236 1.52 -4.89 -21.57
C LEU A 236 2.01 -4.52 -22.97
N GLU A 237 2.67 -5.42 -23.70
CA GLU A 237 3.31 -5.09 -24.99
C GLU A 237 2.31 -4.57 -26.02
N LYS A 238 1.08 -5.10 -26.01
CA LYS A 238 -0.02 -4.62 -26.89
C LYS A 238 -0.46 -3.22 -26.50
N ASP A 239 -0.62 -2.94 -25.20
CA ASP A 239 -0.94 -1.61 -24.70
C ASP A 239 0.18 -0.62 -25.01
N ILE A 240 1.44 -0.97 -24.74
CA ILE A 240 2.62 -0.15 -25.05
C ILE A 240 2.64 0.19 -26.55
N LYS A 241 2.29 -0.77 -27.43
CA LYS A 241 2.18 -0.51 -28.87
C LYS A 241 1.09 0.51 -29.20
N LEU A 242 -0.08 0.47 -28.53
CA LEU A 242 -1.14 1.48 -28.69
C LEU A 242 -0.66 2.89 -28.30
N PHE A 243 0.12 2.99 -27.21
CA PHE A 243 0.61 4.26 -26.66
C PHE A 243 1.97 4.69 -27.19
N LYS A 244 2.60 3.88 -28.05
CA LYS A 244 3.94 4.03 -28.63
C LYS A 244 5.09 3.86 -27.62
N THR A 245 4.93 4.29 -26.38
CA THR A 245 5.95 4.18 -25.32
C THR A 245 5.34 3.80 -23.98
N LEU A 246 6.15 3.22 -23.09
CA LEU A 246 5.75 2.88 -21.72
C LEU A 246 5.35 4.14 -20.93
N ASP A 247 6.13 5.22 -21.04
CA ASP A 247 5.85 6.47 -20.35
C ASP A 247 4.48 7.05 -20.71
N LYS A 248 4.08 6.97 -21.98
CA LYS A 248 2.76 7.45 -22.44
C LYS A 248 1.63 6.57 -21.93
N LEU A 249 1.84 5.25 -21.86
CA LEU A 249 0.88 4.34 -21.23
C LEU A 249 0.71 4.68 -19.74
N GLN A 250 1.80 4.85 -19.01
CA GLN A 250 1.78 5.25 -17.60
C GLN A 250 1.09 6.60 -17.40
N GLN A 251 1.39 7.59 -18.24
CA GLN A 251 0.73 8.89 -18.18
C GLN A 251 -0.80 8.78 -18.41
N ASP A 252 -1.24 7.95 -19.36
CA ASP A 252 -2.67 7.75 -19.63
C ASP A 252 -3.38 7.00 -18.49
N ILE A 253 -2.74 6.00 -17.88
CA ILE A 253 -3.24 5.33 -16.66
C ILE A 253 -3.41 6.36 -15.55
N THR A 254 -2.37 7.16 -15.27
CA THR A 254 -2.41 8.19 -14.22
C THR A 254 -3.52 9.20 -14.45
N ASN A 255 -3.65 9.69 -15.68
CA ASN A 255 -4.70 10.65 -16.02
C ASN A 255 -6.10 10.04 -15.90
N THR A 256 -6.27 8.77 -16.26
CA THR A 256 -7.54 8.06 -16.12
C THR A 256 -7.93 7.89 -14.67
N ILE A 257 -7.01 7.43 -13.81
CA ILE A 257 -7.26 7.29 -12.37
C ILE A 257 -7.66 8.64 -11.75
N ARG A 258 -6.90 9.70 -12.04
CA ARG A 258 -7.19 11.05 -11.52
C ARG A 258 -8.53 11.60 -12.00
N ARG A 259 -8.85 11.40 -13.28
CA ARG A 259 -10.14 11.82 -13.84
C ARG A 259 -11.30 11.08 -13.18
N ASP A 260 -11.17 9.77 -13.05
CA ASP A 260 -12.27 8.91 -12.64
C ASP A 260 -12.48 8.91 -11.12
N LEU A 261 -11.45 9.19 -10.30
CA LEU A 261 -11.55 9.10 -8.82
C LEU A 261 -11.37 10.44 -8.07
N GLY A 262 -11.38 11.58 -8.77
CA GLY A 262 -11.57 12.89 -8.12
C GLY A 262 -10.33 13.77 -7.89
N GLY A 263 -9.33 13.75 -8.79
CA GLY A 263 -8.31 14.81 -8.88
C GLY A 263 -7.00 14.55 -8.13
N SER A 264 -6.12 15.57 -8.15
CA SER A 264 -4.67 15.54 -7.86
C SER A 264 -4.24 15.19 -6.41
N GLY A 265 -5.18 14.89 -5.51
CA GLY A 265 -4.91 14.57 -4.10
C GLY A 265 -4.97 13.09 -3.74
N MET A 266 -5.15 12.20 -4.73
CA MET A 266 -5.07 10.76 -4.52
C MET A 266 -3.63 10.30 -4.71
N ASP A 267 -3.05 9.74 -3.64
CA ASP A 267 -1.72 9.17 -3.66
C ASP A 267 -1.83 7.70 -4.05
N PHE A 268 -1.23 7.33 -5.18
CA PHE A 268 -1.02 5.94 -5.56
C PHE A 268 0.38 5.78 -6.13
N LYS A 269 0.96 4.60 -5.92
CA LYS A 269 2.31 4.28 -6.40
C LYS A 269 2.18 3.39 -7.62
N MET A 270 2.76 3.82 -8.74
CA MET A 270 2.77 3.04 -9.96
C MET A 270 4.21 2.70 -10.34
N SER A 271 4.47 1.41 -10.55
CA SER A 271 5.77 0.92 -10.99
C SER A 271 5.59 -0.14 -12.09
N THR A 272 6.68 -0.47 -12.77
CA THR A 272 6.68 -1.52 -13.79
C THR A 272 7.79 -2.54 -13.51
N LYS A 273 7.52 -3.80 -13.86
CA LYS A 273 8.47 -4.91 -13.72
C LYS A 273 8.47 -5.74 -14.99
N LYS A 274 9.64 -6.27 -15.34
CA LYS A 274 9.79 -7.25 -16.41
C LYS A 274 9.84 -8.64 -15.79
N ILE A 275 8.93 -9.52 -16.20
CA ILE A 275 8.84 -10.93 -15.78
C ILE A 275 8.79 -11.76 -17.04
N ASN A 276 9.67 -12.77 -17.20
CA ASN A 276 9.71 -13.60 -18.41
C ASN A 276 9.70 -12.79 -19.72
N SER A 277 10.49 -11.71 -19.76
CA SER A 277 10.57 -10.74 -20.85
C SER A 277 9.32 -9.89 -21.13
N LYS A 278 8.27 -10.01 -20.31
CA LYS A 278 7.03 -9.24 -20.43
C LYS A 278 6.94 -8.14 -19.40
N ILE A 279 6.43 -6.98 -19.80
CA ILE A 279 6.24 -5.84 -18.91
C ILE A 279 4.89 -5.94 -18.23
N ILE A 280 4.87 -5.83 -16.91
CA ILE A 280 3.65 -5.66 -16.11
C ILE A 280 3.69 -4.30 -15.40
N CYS A 281 2.50 -3.78 -15.10
CA CYS A 281 2.33 -2.57 -14.29
C CYS A 281 1.77 -2.97 -12.92
N ILE A 282 2.28 -2.33 -11.88
CA ILE A 282 1.89 -2.55 -10.49
C ILE A 282 1.38 -1.20 -9.99
N ILE A 283 0.14 -1.16 -9.52
CA ILE A 283 -0.47 0.03 -8.91
C ILE A 283 -0.83 -0.31 -7.47
N GLU A 284 -0.29 0.46 -6.53
CA GLU A 284 -0.47 0.27 -5.10
C GLU A 284 -1.18 1.50 -4.53
N ILE A 285 -2.16 1.25 -3.66
CA ILE A 285 -2.98 2.30 -3.06
C ILE A 285 -3.30 1.99 -1.60
N ASP A 286 -3.14 2.99 -0.74
CA ASP A 286 -3.55 2.90 0.66
C ASP A 286 -5.06 3.11 0.80
N SER A 287 -5.64 2.62 1.91
CA SER A 287 -6.99 3.05 2.32
C SER A 287 -7.02 4.56 2.46
N SER A 288 -8.06 5.16 1.91
CA SER A 288 -8.37 6.57 2.09
C SER A 288 -8.87 6.81 3.52
N LYS A 289 -8.72 8.06 4.00
CA LYS A 289 -9.34 8.55 5.24
C LYS A 289 -10.75 9.10 5.01
N ASN A 290 -11.09 9.35 3.75
CA ASN A 290 -12.36 9.92 3.33
C ASN A 290 -12.98 9.00 2.28
N SER A 291 -14.31 8.98 2.21
CA SER A 291 -15.04 8.29 1.15
C SER A 291 -14.60 8.77 -0.24
N VAL A 292 -14.29 7.83 -1.14
CA VAL A 292 -13.96 8.07 -2.54
C VAL A 292 -15.09 7.57 -3.43
N PHE A 293 -15.49 8.37 -4.41
CA PHE A 293 -16.53 8.00 -5.36
C PHE A 293 -15.97 7.88 -6.77
N TYR A 294 -16.32 6.80 -7.45
CA TYR A 294 -16.04 6.65 -8.87
C TYR A 294 -16.94 7.60 -9.68
N LYS A 295 -16.30 8.42 -10.49
CA LYS A 295 -16.90 9.50 -11.31
C LYS A 295 -17.87 10.38 -10.52
N ASN A 296 -17.57 10.63 -9.24
CA ASN A 296 -18.38 11.41 -8.30
C ASN A 296 -19.82 10.90 -8.11
N ARG A 297 -20.08 9.62 -8.35
CA ARG A 297 -21.44 9.05 -8.33
C ARG A 297 -21.54 7.72 -7.61
N GLU A 298 -20.66 6.79 -7.94
CA GLU A 298 -20.76 5.40 -7.47
C GLU A 298 -19.77 5.15 -6.34
N PHE A 299 -20.18 4.33 -5.37
CA PHE A 299 -19.38 4.04 -4.19
C PHE A 299 -19.08 2.55 -4.14
N TYR A 300 -17.84 2.20 -4.46
CA TYR A 300 -17.39 0.81 -4.48
C TYR A 300 -16.60 0.48 -3.21
N ILE A 301 -16.83 -0.71 -2.67
CA ILE A 301 -16.02 -1.31 -1.60
C ILE A 301 -15.55 -2.71 -2.00
N ARG A 302 -14.53 -3.25 -1.35
CA ARG A 302 -14.20 -4.68 -1.45
C ARG A 302 -15.16 -5.50 -0.58
N ARG A 303 -15.70 -6.58 -1.14
CA ARG A 303 -16.35 -7.68 -0.42
C ARG A 303 -15.71 -8.98 -0.91
N GLY A 304 -14.82 -9.56 -0.10
CA GLY A 304 -13.92 -10.60 -0.59
C GLY A 304 -13.07 -10.08 -1.75
N SER A 305 -12.87 -10.89 -2.80
CA SER A 305 -12.14 -10.49 -4.01
C SER A 305 -12.96 -9.65 -5.00
N ALA A 306 -14.21 -9.27 -4.70
CA ALA A 306 -15.06 -8.52 -5.62
C ALA A 306 -15.17 -7.03 -5.24
N SER A 307 -15.24 -6.17 -6.26
CA SER A 307 -15.62 -4.76 -6.11
C SER A 307 -17.14 -4.63 -6.16
N HIS A 308 -17.76 -4.18 -5.07
CA HIS A 308 -19.21 -4.11 -4.92
C HIS A 308 -19.68 -2.66 -4.82
N ASN A 309 -20.58 -2.26 -5.73
CA ASN A 309 -21.23 -0.94 -5.70
C ASN A 309 -22.33 -0.93 -4.64
N LEU A 310 -22.20 -0.07 -3.64
CA LEU A 310 -23.21 0.08 -2.60
C LEU A 310 -24.34 0.99 -3.07
N ASN A 311 -25.57 0.64 -2.69
CA ASN A 311 -26.69 1.57 -2.89
C ASN A 311 -26.57 2.80 -1.96
N PRO A 312 -27.36 3.88 -2.17
CA PRO A 312 -27.23 5.10 -1.38
C PRO A 312 -27.37 4.91 0.14
N LYS A 313 -28.28 4.02 0.59
CA LYS A 313 -28.47 3.73 2.02
C LYS A 313 -27.26 2.98 2.57
N GLU A 314 -26.82 1.92 1.91
CA GLU A 314 -25.63 1.16 2.32
C GLU A 314 -24.38 2.03 2.33
N THR A 315 -24.24 2.93 1.35
CA THR A 315 -23.14 3.89 1.28
C THR A 315 -23.13 4.81 2.48
N TYR A 316 -24.29 5.39 2.84
CA TYR A 316 -24.40 6.24 4.02
C TYR A 316 -24.02 5.48 5.30
N ASP A 317 -24.62 4.29 5.50
CA ASP A 317 -24.37 3.45 6.67
C ASP A 317 -22.89 3.05 6.78
N TYR A 318 -22.26 2.69 5.65
CA TYR A 318 -20.84 2.35 5.58
C TYR A 318 -19.96 3.56 5.92
N ILE A 319 -20.26 4.73 5.35
CA ILE A 319 -19.45 5.93 5.54
C ILE A 319 -19.46 6.36 7.01
N GLN A 320 -20.62 6.35 7.67
CA GLN A 320 -20.72 6.67 9.10
C GLN A 320 -19.83 5.74 9.94
N LYS A 321 -20.00 4.43 9.76
CA LYS A 321 -19.26 3.42 10.53
C LYS A 321 -17.76 3.42 10.25
N HIS A 322 -17.36 3.55 8.99
CA HIS A 322 -15.98 3.31 8.57
C HIS A 322 -15.10 4.56 8.67
N PHE A 323 -15.63 5.74 8.33
CA PHE A 323 -14.84 6.98 8.28
C PHE A 323 -15.09 7.94 9.45
N PHE A 324 -16.22 7.81 10.18
CA PHE A 324 -16.55 8.72 11.27
C PHE A 324 -16.51 8.08 12.67
N ASP A 325 -16.93 6.82 12.83
CA ASP A 325 -17.04 6.17 14.16
C ASP A 325 -15.73 5.59 14.72
N ASN A 326 -14.60 5.67 14.00
CA ASN A 326 -13.31 5.07 14.38
C ASN A 326 -12.39 5.96 15.26
N PHE A 327 -12.95 6.89 16.07
CA PHE A 327 -12.17 7.80 16.93
C PHE A 327 -12.06 7.39 18.39
#